data_AF-A0AAD6VI72-F1
#
_entry.id   AF-A0AAD6VI72-F1
#
_cell.length_a   1.000
_cell.length_b   1.000
_cell.length_c   1.000
_cell.angle_alpha   90.00
_cell.angle_beta   90.00
_cell.angle_gamma   90.00
#
_symmetry.space_group_name_H-M   'P 1'
#
loop_
_entity.id
_entity.type
_entity.pdbx_description
1 polymer ?
#
loop_
_entity_poly.entity_id
_entity_poly.type
_entity_poly.pdbx_seq_one_letter_code
_entity_poly.pdbx_strand_id
1 'polypeptide(L)'
;KTQYLTQVNGMPNTVLRHLQRSLREFMAGGAKRSPINLKTLMAPVEKGGKGVLDLQARNEAIQLVNFGVLANFEPGETANWAVLALHRLSKHVRKGDRVDDAARLNILLQSYDTSRLQWPKHQASMLATARKYGYTFDTVEPSLEIAKMLPAFHHVAPQPGTRQMNNSKASKCLRETHHVKT
;
A
#
# COMPACT_ATOMS: atom_id res chain seq x y z
N LYS A 1 -24.98 5.83 3.20
CA LYS A 1 -23.86 5.77 4.19
C LYS A 1 -22.97 4.52 4.05
N THR A 2 -23.49 3.34 3.70
CA THR A 2 -22.70 2.08 3.57
C THR A 2 -21.73 2.06 2.38
N GLN A 3 -22.12 2.61 1.23
CA GLN A 3 -21.25 2.69 0.04
C GLN A 3 -20.01 3.56 0.29
N TYR A 4 -20.20 4.74 0.90
CA TYR A 4 -19.10 5.63 1.30
C TYR A 4 -18.11 4.95 2.25
N LEU A 5 -18.60 4.29 3.31
CA LEU A 5 -17.72 3.59 4.26
C LEU A 5 -16.95 2.44 3.61
N THR A 6 -17.57 1.77 2.63
CA THR A 6 -16.93 0.69 1.86
C THR A 6 -15.82 1.24 0.96
N GLN A 7 -16.02 2.44 0.41
CA GLN A 7 -15.01 3.12 -0.41
C GLN A 7 -13.85 3.65 0.43
N VAL A 8 -14.13 4.25 1.59
CA VAL A 8 -13.12 4.89 2.46
C VAL A 8 -12.34 3.87 3.30
N ASN A 9 -13.03 2.93 3.95
CA ASN A 9 -12.41 1.97 4.87
C ASN A 9 -12.16 0.59 4.21
N GLY A 10 -12.50 0.45 2.92
CA GLY A 10 -12.55 -0.84 2.26
C GLY A 10 -13.75 -1.70 2.70
N MET A 11 -13.96 -2.79 1.97
CA MET A 11 -14.98 -3.78 2.30
C MET A 11 -14.39 -4.88 3.20
N PRO A 12 -14.96 -5.13 4.39
CA PRO A 12 -14.55 -6.29 5.19
C PRO A 12 -14.79 -7.60 4.44
N ASN A 13 -13.89 -8.58 4.60
CA ASN A 13 -13.98 -9.89 3.94
C ASN A 13 -15.28 -10.66 4.27
N THR A 14 -15.92 -10.39 5.40
CA THR A 14 -17.22 -10.95 5.75
C THR A 14 -18.32 -10.43 4.83
N VAL A 15 -18.34 -9.11 4.58
CA VAL A 15 -19.27 -8.45 3.67
C VAL A 15 -19.01 -8.86 2.23
N LEU A 16 -17.74 -8.92 1.82
CA LEU A 16 -17.36 -9.39 0.48
C LEU A 16 -17.88 -10.81 0.21
N ARG A 17 -17.62 -11.74 1.15
CA ARG A 17 -18.09 -13.13 1.04
C ARG A 17 -19.61 -13.21 1.00
N HIS A 18 -20.29 -12.39 1.79
CA HIS A 18 -21.75 -12.34 1.79
C HIS A 18 -22.29 -11.86 0.43
N LEU A 19 -21.77 -10.76 -0.11
CA LEU A 19 -22.18 -10.26 -1.43
C LEU A 19 -21.84 -11.24 -2.55
N GLN A 20 -20.67 -11.87 -2.52
CA GLN A 20 -20.31 -12.93 -3.48
C GLN A 20 -21.22 -14.15 -3.38
N ARG A 21 -21.78 -14.45 -2.20
CA ARG A 21 -22.76 -15.52 -2.02
C ARG A 21 -24.11 -15.11 -2.60
N SER A 22 -24.61 -13.92 -2.25
CA SER A 22 -25.87 -13.39 -2.79
C SER A 22 -25.85 -13.27 -4.30
N LEU A 23 -24.72 -12.84 -4.88
CA LEU A 23 -24.52 -12.80 -6.33
C LEU A 23 -24.61 -14.20 -6.95
N ARG A 24 -23.98 -15.21 -6.32
CA ARG A 24 -24.05 -16.61 -6.79
C ARG A 24 -25.46 -17.19 -6.68
N GLU A 25 -26.17 -16.91 -5.59
CA GLU A 25 -27.56 -17.35 -5.38
C GLU A 25 -28.49 -16.72 -6.42
N PHE A 26 -28.33 -15.43 -6.69
CA PHE A 26 -29.06 -14.73 -7.74
C PHE A 26 -28.80 -15.34 -9.12
N MET A 27 -27.53 -15.56 -9.48
CA MET A 27 -27.16 -16.16 -10.77
C MET A 27 -27.58 -17.64 -10.89
N ALA A 28 -27.81 -18.32 -9.78
CA ALA A 28 -28.33 -19.69 -9.77
C ALA A 28 -29.87 -19.74 -9.94
N GLY A 29 -30.58 -18.60 -9.90
CA GLY A 29 -32.02 -18.55 -10.13
C GLY A 29 -32.84 -19.41 -9.15
N GLY A 30 -32.38 -19.53 -7.90
CA GLY A 30 -33.02 -20.39 -6.89
C GLY A 30 -32.53 -21.84 -6.88
N ALA A 31 -31.69 -22.26 -7.83
CA ALA A 31 -31.06 -23.59 -7.79
C ALA A 31 -29.98 -23.69 -6.69
N LYS A 32 -29.81 -24.89 -6.11
CA LYS A 32 -28.83 -25.16 -5.04
C LYS A 32 -27.37 -24.93 -5.48
N ARG A 33 -27.08 -25.07 -6.77
CA ARG A 33 -25.77 -24.77 -7.38
C ARG A 33 -25.99 -24.15 -8.76
N SER A 34 -25.22 -23.11 -9.07
CA SER A 34 -25.20 -22.58 -10.45
C SER A 34 -24.54 -23.61 -11.38
N PRO A 35 -25.13 -23.88 -12.55
CA PRO A 35 -24.52 -24.79 -13.54
C PRO A 35 -23.27 -24.19 -14.19
N ILE A 36 -23.09 -22.87 -14.10
CA ILE A 36 -21.96 -22.16 -14.69
C ILE A 36 -21.03 -21.72 -13.57
N ASN A 37 -19.72 -21.95 -13.76
CA ASN A 37 -18.73 -21.51 -12.78
C ASN A 37 -18.63 -19.97 -12.76
N LEU A 38 -18.20 -19.41 -11.63
CA LEU A 38 -18.15 -17.96 -11.43
C LEU A 38 -17.16 -17.26 -12.39
N LYS A 39 -16.05 -17.92 -12.74
CA LYS A 39 -15.04 -17.36 -13.66
C LYS A 39 -15.64 -17.15 -15.06
N THR A 40 -16.44 -18.10 -15.55
CA THR A 40 -17.14 -17.99 -16.82
C THR A 40 -18.20 -16.88 -16.77
N LEU A 41 -18.94 -16.76 -15.67
CA LEU A 41 -19.92 -15.68 -15.49
C LEU A 41 -19.27 -14.29 -15.49
N MET A 42 -18.07 -14.17 -14.91
CA MET A 42 -17.29 -12.92 -14.88
C MET A 42 -16.62 -12.58 -16.21
N ALA A 43 -16.50 -13.54 -17.13
CA ALA A 43 -15.88 -13.29 -18.42
C ALA A 43 -16.69 -12.27 -19.26
N PRO A 44 -16.04 -11.57 -20.21
CA PRO A 44 -16.72 -10.69 -21.15
C PRO A 44 -17.77 -11.43 -21.98
N VAL A 45 -18.77 -10.70 -22.45
CA VAL A 45 -19.90 -11.27 -23.21
C VAL A 45 -19.41 -11.92 -24.52
N GLU A 46 -18.37 -11.35 -25.12
CA GLU A 46 -17.72 -11.83 -26.35
C GLU A 46 -17.09 -13.22 -26.16
N LYS A 47 -16.72 -13.57 -24.91
CA LYS A 47 -16.18 -14.90 -24.55
C LYS A 47 -17.25 -15.84 -24.00
N GLY A 48 -18.53 -15.52 -24.22
CA GLY A 48 -19.66 -16.30 -23.72
C GLY A 48 -19.92 -16.11 -22.22
N GLY A 49 -19.33 -15.08 -21.60
CA GLY A 49 -19.61 -14.72 -20.21
C GLY A 49 -20.82 -13.80 -20.06
N LYS A 50 -21.09 -13.38 -18.82
CA LYS A 50 -22.18 -12.44 -18.50
C LYS A 50 -21.68 -11.10 -17.96
N GLY A 51 -20.37 -10.86 -17.96
CA GLY A 51 -19.77 -9.63 -17.43
C GLY A 51 -20.09 -9.41 -15.94
N VAL A 52 -20.26 -10.49 -15.18
CA VAL A 52 -20.57 -10.38 -13.75
C VAL A 52 -19.40 -9.71 -13.02
N LEU A 53 -19.70 -8.72 -12.19
CA LEU A 53 -18.70 -7.94 -11.49
C LEU A 53 -17.83 -8.80 -10.56
N ASP A 54 -16.51 -8.75 -10.76
CA ASP A 54 -15.54 -9.28 -9.80
C ASP A 54 -15.34 -8.29 -8.64
N LEU A 55 -16.04 -8.55 -7.53
CA LEU A 55 -15.96 -7.75 -6.32
C LEU A 55 -14.56 -7.78 -5.68
N GLN A 56 -13.80 -8.87 -5.85
CA GLN A 56 -12.46 -8.97 -5.28
C GLN A 56 -11.50 -8.08 -6.09
N ALA A 57 -11.49 -8.24 -7.42
CA ALA A 57 -10.68 -7.41 -8.30
C ALA A 57 -11.02 -5.92 -8.14
N ARG A 58 -12.31 -5.58 -8.01
CA ARG A 58 -12.75 -4.20 -7.73
C ARG A 58 -12.19 -3.64 -6.42
N ASN A 59 -12.26 -4.42 -5.34
CA ASN A 59 -11.73 -3.97 -4.04
C ASN A 59 -10.21 -3.78 -4.07
N GLU A 60 -9.49 -4.67 -4.75
CA GLU A 60 -8.04 -4.55 -4.96
C GLU A 60 -7.71 -3.31 -5.81
N ALA A 61 -8.49 -3.03 -6.87
CA ALA A 61 -8.33 -1.81 -7.67
C ALA A 61 -8.56 -0.52 -6.86
N ILE A 62 -9.58 -0.48 -5.99
CA ILE A 62 -9.80 0.67 -5.09
C ILE A 62 -8.59 0.86 -4.15
N GLN A 63 -8.04 -0.23 -3.63
CA GLN A 63 -6.84 -0.18 -2.81
C GLN A 63 -5.63 0.37 -3.57
N LEU A 64 -5.44 -0.02 -4.83
CA LEU A 64 -4.36 0.52 -5.67
C LEU A 64 -4.53 2.02 -5.94
N VAL A 65 -5.75 2.48 -6.21
CA VAL A 65 -6.03 3.92 -6.39
C VAL A 65 -5.71 4.70 -5.12
N ASN A 66 -6.19 4.24 -3.97
CA ASN A 66 -5.89 4.87 -2.68
C ASN A 66 -4.39 4.84 -2.35
N PHE A 67 -3.70 3.76 -2.74
CA PHE A 67 -2.28 3.65 -2.59
C PHE A 67 -1.52 4.64 -3.49
N GLY A 68 -1.99 4.86 -4.72
CA GLY A 68 -1.45 5.91 -5.61
C GLY A 68 -1.54 7.30 -4.97
N VAL A 69 -2.66 7.61 -4.30
CA VAL A 69 -2.81 8.86 -3.52
C VAL A 69 -1.85 8.89 -2.32
N LEU A 70 -1.62 7.76 -1.66
CA LEU A 70 -0.64 7.66 -0.57
C LEU A 70 0.80 7.88 -1.06
N ALA A 71 1.10 7.42 -2.27
CA ALA A 71 2.42 7.47 -2.87
C ALA A 71 2.68 8.75 -3.69
N ASN A 72 1.70 9.66 -3.79
CA ASN A 72 1.91 10.97 -4.40
C ASN A 72 2.68 11.87 -3.41
N PHE A 73 3.84 12.35 -3.83
CA PHE A 73 4.71 13.24 -3.05
C PHE A 73 4.77 14.66 -3.62
N GLU A 74 3.98 14.97 -4.65
CA GLU A 74 3.97 16.31 -5.23
C GLU A 74 3.44 17.35 -4.22
N PRO A 75 4.20 18.43 -3.97
CA PRO A 75 3.77 19.50 -3.09
C PRO A 75 2.45 20.13 -3.58
N GLY A 76 1.44 20.19 -2.71
CA GLY A 76 0.13 20.76 -3.02
C GLY A 76 -0.91 19.74 -3.53
N GLU A 77 -0.48 18.59 -4.06
CA GLU A 77 -1.39 17.50 -4.46
C GLU A 77 -1.52 16.39 -3.41
N THR A 78 -0.53 16.31 -2.51
CA THR A 78 -0.50 15.28 -1.47
C THR A 78 -1.73 15.39 -0.56
N ALA A 79 -2.53 14.32 -0.48
CA ALA A 79 -3.72 14.32 0.35
C ALA A 79 -3.38 14.36 1.86
N ASN A 80 -4.09 15.19 2.64
CA ASN A 80 -3.85 15.33 4.09
C ASN A 80 -3.90 14.00 4.86
N TRP A 81 -4.81 13.09 4.47
CA TRP A 81 -4.91 11.78 5.11
C TRP A 81 -3.69 10.90 4.82
N ALA A 82 -3.04 11.06 3.66
CA ALA A 82 -1.84 10.33 3.28
C ALA A 82 -0.64 10.75 4.14
N VAL A 83 -0.48 12.07 4.36
CA VAL A 83 0.54 12.62 5.26
C VAL A 83 0.37 12.06 6.68
N LEU A 84 -0.86 12.10 7.20
CA LEU A 84 -1.17 11.57 8.53
C LEU A 84 -0.96 10.05 8.62
N ALA A 85 -1.31 9.31 7.57
CA ALA A 85 -1.06 7.88 7.50
C ALA A 85 0.43 7.61 7.56
N LEU A 86 1.24 8.18 6.65
CA LEU A 86 2.70 7.97 6.62
C LEU A 86 3.36 8.35 7.96
N HIS A 87 2.96 9.47 8.57
CA HIS A 87 3.47 9.89 9.88
C HIS A 87 3.10 8.90 11.01
N ARG A 88 1.86 8.41 11.04
CA ARG A 88 1.45 7.41 12.04
C ARG A 88 2.26 6.12 11.86
N LEU A 89 2.52 5.74 10.62
CA LEU A 89 3.19 4.49 10.29
C LEU A 89 4.68 4.56 10.60
N SER A 90 5.33 5.71 10.36
CA SER A 90 6.72 5.92 10.71
C SER A 90 6.99 5.77 12.22
N LYS A 91 5.99 5.96 13.08
CA LYS A 91 6.11 5.72 14.54
C LYS A 91 6.11 4.24 14.94
N HIS A 92 5.67 3.33 14.07
CA HIS A 92 5.49 1.93 14.40
C HIS A 92 6.46 1.03 13.64
N VAL A 93 7.76 1.24 13.86
CA VAL A 93 8.84 0.42 13.29
C VAL A 93 8.73 -1.03 13.79
N ARG A 94 9.08 -1.99 12.93
CA ARG A 94 9.07 -3.41 13.28
C ARG A 94 10.09 -3.71 14.38
N LYS A 95 9.71 -4.53 15.36
CA LYS A 95 10.65 -5.01 16.40
C LYS A 95 11.81 -5.75 15.72
N GLY A 96 13.02 -5.22 15.86
CA GLY A 96 14.24 -5.73 15.24
C GLY A 96 14.96 -4.69 14.37
N ASP A 97 14.19 -3.79 13.75
CA ASP A 97 14.77 -2.70 12.96
C ASP A 97 15.29 -1.61 13.91
N ARG A 98 16.58 -1.35 13.83
CA ARG A 98 17.25 -0.29 14.62
C ARG A 98 17.21 1.01 13.82
N VAL A 99 16.09 1.72 13.90
CA VAL A 99 15.90 3.01 13.20
C VAL A 99 15.65 4.08 14.25
N ASP A 100 16.54 5.06 14.34
CA ASP A 100 16.36 6.20 15.25
C ASP A 100 15.15 7.04 14.80
N ASP A 101 14.36 7.55 15.76
CA ASP A 101 13.14 8.33 15.51
C ASP A 101 13.38 9.52 14.56
N ALA A 102 14.52 10.20 14.70
CA ALA A 102 14.89 11.35 13.85
C ALA A 102 15.21 10.99 12.39
N ALA A 103 15.50 9.72 12.08
CA ALA A 103 15.75 9.26 10.72
C ALA A 103 14.48 8.81 9.97
N ARG A 104 13.33 8.77 10.65
CA ARG A 104 12.09 8.24 10.07
C ARG A 104 11.38 9.34 9.30
N LEU A 105 11.49 9.30 7.97
CA LEU A 105 10.86 10.25 7.07
C LEU A 105 9.66 9.63 6.38
N ASN A 106 9.90 8.58 5.60
CA ASN A 106 8.88 8.00 4.73
C ASN A 106 9.12 6.51 4.52
N ILE A 107 8.13 5.71 4.90
CA ILE A 107 8.16 4.24 4.83
C ILE A 107 8.15 3.70 3.39
N LEU A 108 7.82 4.51 2.39
CA LEU A 108 7.80 4.14 0.98
C LEU A 108 9.16 4.40 0.31
N LEU A 109 9.96 5.32 0.86
CA LEU A 109 11.26 5.74 0.32
C LEU A 109 12.44 5.21 1.15
N GLN A 110 12.18 4.50 2.25
CA GLN A 110 13.20 3.98 3.16
C GLN A 110 13.09 2.46 3.29
N SER A 111 14.21 1.81 3.62
CA SER A 111 14.36 0.35 3.64
C SER A 111 13.87 -0.34 4.93
N TYR A 112 13.44 0.41 5.94
CA TYR A 112 12.94 -0.20 7.18
C TYR A 112 11.47 -0.60 7.08
N ASP A 113 11.09 -1.66 7.80
CA ASP A 113 9.73 -2.15 7.83
C ASP A 113 8.96 -1.61 9.04
N THR A 114 7.64 -1.57 8.91
CA THR A 114 6.73 -1.20 9.99
C THR A 114 5.91 -2.39 10.47
N SER A 115 5.48 -2.33 11.72
CA SER A 115 4.69 -3.39 12.34
C SER A 115 3.28 -3.45 11.77
N ARG A 116 3.03 -4.37 10.84
CA ARG A 116 1.70 -4.57 10.20
C ARG A 116 0.55 -4.75 11.18
N LEU A 117 0.82 -5.18 12.42
CA LEU A 117 -0.19 -5.33 13.47
C LEU A 117 -0.71 -3.98 14.00
N GLN A 118 0.11 -2.94 13.92
CA GLN A 118 -0.23 -1.59 14.39
C GLN A 118 -0.95 -0.75 13.31
N TRP A 119 -1.02 -1.30 12.09
CA TRP A 119 -1.69 -0.66 10.98
C TRP A 119 -3.20 -0.83 11.11
N PRO A 120 -4.00 0.21 10.83
CA PRO A 120 -5.40 0.04 10.49
C PRO A 120 -5.54 -1.04 9.40
N LYS A 121 -6.46 -1.98 9.59
CA LYS A 121 -6.62 -3.16 8.71
C LYS A 121 -6.70 -2.79 7.22
N HIS A 122 -7.40 -1.71 6.89
CA HIS A 122 -7.56 -1.25 5.51
C HIS A 122 -6.24 -0.78 4.89
N GLN A 123 -5.38 -0.10 5.65
CA GLN A 123 -4.06 0.34 5.19
C GLN A 123 -3.10 -0.84 5.01
N ALA A 124 -3.17 -1.82 5.93
CA ALA A 124 -2.38 -3.04 5.82
C ALA A 124 -2.77 -3.84 4.57
N SER A 125 -4.07 -3.98 4.29
CA SER A 125 -4.57 -4.59 3.06
C SER A 125 -4.15 -3.80 1.83
N MET A 126 -4.23 -2.47 1.88
CA MET A 126 -3.80 -1.60 0.78
C MET A 126 -2.32 -1.79 0.42
N LEU A 127 -1.41 -1.79 1.41
CA LEU A 127 0.00 -2.09 1.17
C LEU A 127 0.22 -3.51 0.64
N ALA A 128 -0.48 -4.50 1.19
CA ALA A 128 -0.36 -5.89 0.75
C ALA A 128 -0.76 -6.03 -0.72
N THR A 129 -1.82 -5.33 -1.13
CA THR A 129 -2.27 -5.29 -2.52
C THR A 129 -1.28 -4.56 -3.41
N ALA A 130 -0.75 -3.39 -3.00
CA ALA A 130 0.29 -2.70 -3.76
C ALA A 130 1.51 -3.60 -4.01
N ARG A 131 1.99 -4.31 -2.97
CA ARG A 131 3.08 -5.28 -3.09
C ARG A 131 2.72 -6.49 -3.96
N LYS A 132 1.49 -7.00 -3.87
CA LYS A 132 0.98 -8.11 -4.73
C LYS A 132 1.08 -7.76 -6.21
N TYR A 133 0.82 -6.51 -6.56
CA TYR A 133 0.90 -5.99 -7.93
C TYR A 133 2.27 -5.42 -8.30
N GLY A 134 3.31 -5.71 -7.50
CA GLY A 134 4.69 -5.37 -7.84
C GLY A 134 5.05 -3.91 -7.63
N TYR A 135 4.24 -3.13 -6.90
CA TYR A 135 4.62 -1.76 -6.58
C TYR A 135 5.91 -1.76 -5.75
N THR A 136 6.94 -1.16 -6.32
CA THR A 136 8.24 -0.95 -5.69
C THR A 136 8.70 0.45 -6.05
N PHE A 137 9.53 1.04 -5.19
CA PHE A 137 10.24 2.25 -5.58
C PHE A 137 11.34 1.83 -6.54
N ASP A 138 11.12 2.08 -7.83
CA ASP A 138 12.08 1.81 -8.89
C ASP A 138 12.49 3.15 -9.51
N THR A 139 13.80 3.40 -9.50
CA THR A 139 14.39 4.56 -10.17
C THR A 139 15.45 4.06 -11.11
N VAL A 140 15.10 3.98 -12.39
CA VAL A 140 16.09 3.85 -13.47
C VAL A 140 16.72 5.24 -13.62
N GLU A 141 17.92 5.42 -13.07
CA GLU A 141 18.73 6.64 -13.17
C GLU A 141 18.00 7.94 -12.73
N PRO A 142 17.78 8.14 -11.43
CA PRO A 142 17.18 9.39 -10.96
C PRO A 142 18.08 10.59 -11.31
N SER A 143 17.48 11.71 -11.71
CA SER A 143 18.22 12.96 -11.88
C SER A 143 18.92 13.34 -10.56
N LEU A 144 20.01 14.10 -10.63
CA LEU A 144 20.73 14.54 -9.43
C LEU A 144 19.82 15.33 -8.48
N GLU A 145 18.85 16.06 -9.01
CA GLU A 145 17.86 16.79 -8.23
C GLU A 145 16.94 15.85 -7.45
N ILE A 146 16.40 14.80 -8.09
CA ILE A 146 15.56 13.79 -7.44
C ILE A 146 16.37 13.00 -6.41
N ALA A 147 17.61 12.62 -6.74
CA ALA A 147 18.48 11.90 -5.83
C ALA A 147 18.75 12.67 -4.53
N LYS A 148 18.91 14.00 -4.61
CA LYS A 148 19.07 14.90 -3.46
C LYS A 148 17.80 15.08 -2.62
N MET A 149 16.63 14.65 -3.11
CA MET A 149 15.38 14.66 -2.36
C MET A 149 15.11 13.34 -1.65
N LEU A 150 15.90 12.29 -1.91
CA LEU A 150 15.71 10.99 -1.26
C LEU A 150 16.29 10.98 0.15
N PRO A 151 15.71 10.20 1.08
CA PRO A 151 16.24 10.08 2.43
C PRO A 151 17.71 9.64 2.45
N ALA A 152 18.57 10.45 3.08
CA ALA A 152 19.99 10.15 3.23
C ALA A 152 20.26 8.92 4.11
N PHE A 153 19.31 8.57 4.98
CA PHE A 153 19.41 7.46 5.93
C PHE A 153 18.39 6.38 5.62
N HIS A 154 18.77 5.11 5.84
CA HIS A 154 17.93 3.95 5.54
C HIS A 154 17.45 3.96 4.09
N HIS A 155 18.36 4.24 3.15
CA HIS A 155 18.04 4.29 1.71
C HIS A 155 17.44 2.96 1.23
N VAL A 156 16.45 3.03 0.33
CA VAL A 156 15.71 1.88 -0.23
C VAL A 156 16.57 0.96 -1.10
N ALA A 157 17.58 1.53 -1.77
CA ALA A 157 18.51 0.80 -2.63
C ALA A 157 19.96 1.01 -2.15
N PRO A 158 20.42 0.36 -1.05
CA PRO A 158 21.84 0.31 -0.76
C PRO A 158 22.57 -0.51 -1.84
N GLN A 159 23.81 -0.13 -2.12
CA GLN A 159 24.69 -1.01 -2.88
C GLN A 159 24.84 -2.36 -2.16
N PRO A 160 24.65 -3.50 -2.85
CA PRO A 160 24.85 -4.81 -2.25
C PRO A 160 26.23 -4.94 -1.60
N GLY A 161 26.28 -5.50 -0.39
CA GLY A 161 27.53 -5.67 0.37
C GLY A 161 28.03 -4.42 1.10
N THR A 162 27.38 -3.26 0.95
CA THR A 162 27.73 -2.06 1.72
C THR A 162 27.01 -2.02 3.07
N ARG A 163 27.78 -1.79 4.14
CA ARG A 163 27.20 -1.58 5.47
C ARG A 163 26.67 -0.15 5.57
N GLN A 164 25.35 0.00 5.66
CA GLN A 164 24.75 1.31 5.91
C GLN A 164 25.14 1.83 7.32
N MET A 165 25.75 3.01 7.37
CA MET A 165 26.17 3.65 8.63
C MET A 165 25.08 4.52 9.25
N ASN A 166 23.81 4.13 9.15
CA ASN A 166 22.67 4.99 9.51
C ASN A 166 22.69 5.48 10.97
N ASN A 167 23.24 4.68 11.90
CA ASN A 167 23.22 4.97 13.34
C ASN A 167 24.62 5.21 13.93
N SER A 168 25.62 5.56 13.10
CA SER A 168 26.94 5.95 13.59
C SER A 168 26.87 7.26 14.40
N LYS A 169 27.88 7.54 15.24
CA LYS A 169 27.94 8.82 15.98
C LYS A 169 27.90 10.02 15.03
N ALA A 170 28.60 9.94 13.90
CA ALA A 170 28.58 10.96 12.86
C ALA A 170 27.19 11.13 12.25
N SER A 171 26.52 10.02 11.91
CA SER A 171 25.15 10.05 11.34
C SER A 171 24.11 10.58 12.32
N LYS A 172 24.29 10.35 13.62
CA LYS A 172 23.48 10.98 14.67
C LYS A 172 23.71 12.49 14.73
N CYS A 173 24.96 12.94 14.75
CA CYS A 173 25.31 14.36 14.70
C CYS A 173 24.71 15.05 13.46
N LEU A 174 24.84 14.43 12.28
CA LEU A 174 24.28 14.98 11.04
C LEU A 174 22.76 15.15 11.11
N ARG A 175 22.03 14.21 11.72
CA ARG A 175 20.55 14.29 11.86
C ARG A 175 20.11 15.26 12.93
N GLU A 176 20.71 15.17 14.12
CA GLU A 176 20.23 15.87 15.32
C GLU A 176 20.76 17.30 15.40
N THR A 177 22.02 17.53 15.01
CA THR A 177 22.70 18.83 15.10
C THR A 177 22.69 19.59 13.78
N HIS A 178 22.94 18.91 12.66
CA HIS A 178 23.00 19.54 11.34
C HIS A 178 21.71 19.42 10.52
N HIS A 179 20.68 18.75 11.06
CA HIS A 179 19.36 18.58 10.44
C HIS A 179 19.37 18.00 9.02
N VAL A 180 20.39 17.20 8.69
CA VAL A 180 20.48 16.49 7.41
C VAL A 180 19.38 15.43 7.36
N LYS A 181 18.61 15.42 6.27
CA LYS A 181 17.48 14.50 6.04
C LYS A 181 17.55 13.81 4.68
N THR A 182 17.93 14.55 3.65
CA THR A 182 18.04 14.14 2.25
C THR A 182 19.39 14.56 1.70
#